data_AF-A0A9N9G1A6-F1
#
_entry.id   AF-A0A9N9G1A6-F1
#
_cell.length_a   1.000
_cell.length_b   1.000
_cell.length_c   1.000
_cell.angle_alpha   90.00
_cell.angle_beta   90.00
_cell.angle_gamma   90.00
#
_symmetry.space_group_name_H-M   'P 1'
#
loop_
_entity.id
_entity.type
_entity.pdbx_description
1 polymer ?
#
loop_
_entity_poly.entity_id
_entity_poly.type
_entity_poly.pdbx_seq_one_letter_code
_entity_poly.pdbx_strand_id
1 'polypeptide(L)' 'TYTFDTSRSDGQFKKTASNAKLMKYLGGEFQFTPFNAAIKDSVDWFIANYSTARTGNI' A
#
# COMPACT_ATOMS: atom_id res chain seq x y z
N THR A 1 22.49 14.26 -20.63
CA THR A 1 22.78 14.41 -19.19
C THR A 1 21.47 14.60 -18.47
N TYR A 2 21.07 13.66 -17.61
CA TYR A 2 19.83 13.76 -16.83
C TYR A 2 20.09 14.72 -15.66
N THR A 3 19.32 15.80 -15.59
CA THR A 3 19.43 16.82 -14.53
C THR A 3 18.22 16.66 -13.62
N PHE A 4 18.47 16.30 -12.37
CA PHE A 4 17.42 16.11 -11.36
C PHE A 4 16.90 17.47 -10.89
N ASP A 5 15.61 17.72 -11.10
CA ASP A 5 14.93 18.98 -10.75
C ASP A 5 14.42 18.93 -9.31
N THR A 6 15.16 19.53 -8.38
CA THR A 6 14.85 19.60 -6.95
C THR A 6 13.73 20.59 -6.60
N SER A 7 13.19 21.33 -7.58
CA SER A 7 12.11 22.30 -7.36
C SER A 7 10.73 21.63 -7.24
N ARG A 8 10.63 20.35 -7.58
CA ARG A 8 9.38 19.57 -7.52
C ARG A 8 9.54 18.47 -6.48
N SER A 9 8.47 18.19 -5.73
CA SER A 9 8.44 17.02 -4.86
C SER A 9 8.65 15.76 -5.68
N ASP A 10 9.55 14.89 -5.24
CA ASP A 10 9.81 13.62 -5.90
C ASP A 10 8.55 12.75 -5.88
N GLY A 11 8.00 12.49 -7.06
CA GLY A 11 6.83 11.63 -7.25
C GLY A 11 5.49 12.36 -7.24
N GLN A 12 4.41 11.58 -7.07
CA GLN A 12 3.06 12.11 -7.15
C GLN A 12 2.53 12.45 -5.75
N PHE A 13 2.29 13.74 -5.49
CA PHE A 13 1.74 14.25 -4.22
C PHE A 13 0.41 13.60 -3.82
N LYS A 14 -0.48 13.32 -4.79
CA LYS A 14 -1.78 12.68 -4.53
C LYS A 14 -2.16 11.73 -5.66
N LYS A 15 -2.55 10.51 -5.30
CA LYS A 15 -3.17 9.52 -6.18
C LYS A 15 -4.56 9.16 -5.65
N THR A 16 -5.48 10.14 -5.65
CA THR A 16 -6.84 9.90 -5.15
C THR A 16 -7.55 8.92 -6.08
N ALA A 17 -7.97 7.77 -5.53
CA ALA A 17 -8.88 6.85 -6.20
C ALA A 17 -10.30 7.08 -5.67
N SER A 18 -11.30 7.04 -6.56
CA SER A 18 -12.71 7.04 -6.14
C SER A 18 -13.13 5.60 -5.80
N ASN A 19 -13.70 5.40 -4.61
CA ASN A 19 -14.28 4.13 -4.18
C ASN A 19 -15.81 4.05 -4.41
N ALA A 20 -16.43 5.05 -5.05
CA ALA A 20 -17.88 5.15 -5.14
C ALA A 20 -18.55 3.92 -5.80
N LYS A 21 -17.96 3.41 -6.89
CA LYS A 21 -18.46 2.20 -7.57
C LYS A 21 -18.30 0.96 -6.67
N LEU A 22 -17.18 0.83 -5.98
CA LEU A 22 -16.90 -0.28 -5.07
C LEU A 22 -17.93 -0.31 -3.93
N MET A 23 -18.14 0.83 -3.26
CA MET A 23 -19.10 0.95 -2.15
C MET A 23 -20.55 0.70 -2.59
N LYS A 24 -20.92 1.11 -3.82
CA LYS A 24 -22.25 0.82 -4.39
C LYS A 24 -22.54 -0.68 -4.46
N TYR A 25 -21.55 -1.51 -4.76
CA TYR A 25 -21.73 -2.97 -4.92
C TYR A 25 -21.45 -3.77 -3.65
N LEU A 26 -20.52 -3.33 -2.79
CA LEU A 26 -20.21 -4.03 -1.53
C LEU A 26 -21.31 -3.91 -0.46
N GLY A 27 -22.19 -2.91 -0.59
CA GLY A 27 -23.19 -2.61 0.45
C GLY A 27 -22.57 -2.03 1.72
N GLY A 28 -23.40 -1.84 2.76
CA GLY A 28 -22.97 -1.27 4.04
C GLY A 28 -22.38 -2.28 5.04
N GLU A 29 -22.46 -3.57 4.75
CA GLU A 29 -22.04 -4.64 5.67
C GLU A 29 -20.55 -4.96 5.54
N PHE A 30 -19.93 -4.68 4.38
CA PHE A 30 -18.51 -4.92 4.19
C PHE A 30 -17.66 -3.99 5.07
N GLN A 31 -16.86 -4.59 5.95
CA GLN A 31 -15.92 -3.87 6.80
C GLN A 31 -14.50 -4.09 6.29
N PHE A 32 -13.82 -3.01 5.94
CA PHE A 32 -12.39 -3.05 5.60
C PHE A 32 -11.58 -3.31 6.87
N THR A 33 -10.49 -4.05 6.73
CA THR A 33 -9.52 -4.23 7.82
C THR A 33 -8.97 -2.85 8.24
N PRO A 34 -9.00 -2.51 9.55
CA PRO A 34 -8.37 -1.29 10.03
C PRO A 34 -6.91 -1.23 9.63
N PHE A 35 -6.46 -0.08 9.13
CA PHE A 35 -5.12 0.04 8.54
C PHE A 35 -3.99 -0.41 9.47
N ASN A 36 -4.05 0.00 10.74
CA ASN A 36 -3.03 -0.38 11.74
C ASN A 36 -2.99 -1.90 11.98
N ALA A 37 -4.14 -2.58 11.95
CA ALA A 37 -4.20 -4.03 12.07
C ALA A 37 -3.58 -4.71 10.85
N ALA A 38 -3.95 -4.26 9.64
CA ALA A 38 -3.43 -4.79 8.39
C ALA A 38 -1.89 -4.66 8.29
N ILE A 39 -1.33 -3.53 8.73
CA ILE A 39 0.13 -3.32 8.75
C ILE A 39 0.79 -4.29 9.72
N LYS A 40 0.26 -4.43 10.94
CA LYS A 40 0.80 -5.36 11.93
C LYS A 40 0.81 -6.80 11.38
N ASP A 41 -0.31 -7.26 10.85
CA ASP A 41 -0.45 -8.61 10.31
C ASP A 41 0.52 -8.85 9.13
N SER A 42 0.70 -7.84 8.27
CA SER A 42 1.62 -7.92 7.14
C SER A 42 3.08 -8.02 7.58
N VAL A 43 3.48 -7.25 8.60
CA VAL A 43 4.84 -7.29 9.17
C VAL A 43 5.10 -8.61 9.89
N ASP A 44 4.15 -9.08 10.68
CA ASP A 44 4.25 -10.36 11.39
C ASP A 44 4.39 -11.52 10.39
N TRP A 45 3.59 -11.50 9.31
CA TRP A 45 3.72 -12.47 8.23
C TRP A 45 5.10 -12.41 7.57
N PHE A 46 5.63 -11.21 7.29
CA PHE A 46 6.94 -11.05 6.68
C PHE A 46 8.07 -11.61 7.54
N ILE A 47 8.04 -11.36 8.86
CA ILE A 47 9.03 -11.89 9.80
C ILE A 47 8.96 -13.42 9.84
N ALA A 48 7.74 -13.98 9.98
CA ALA A 48 7.54 -15.42 10.06
C ALA A 48 7.93 -16.16 8.76
N ASN A 49 7.83 -15.50 7.61
CA ASN A 49 8.08 -16.10 6.30
C ASN A 49 9.32 -15.53 5.62
N TYR A 50 10.22 -14.86 6.35
CA TYR A 50 11.36 -14.15 5.75
C TYR A 50 12.23 -15.06 4.86
N SER A 51 12.37 -16.33 5.23
CA SER A 51 13.15 -17.33 4.48
C SER A 51 12.60 -17.64 3.08
N THR A 52 11.30 -17.45 2.85
CA THR A 52 10.61 -17.75 1.59
C THR A 52 10.01 -16.51 0.94
N ALA A 53 9.96 -15.39 1.66
CA ALA A 53 9.53 -14.10 1.15
C ALA A 53 10.50 -13.62 0.05
N ARG A 54 9.99 -12.78 -0.86
CA ARG A 54 10.82 -12.11 -1.86
C ARG A 54 11.65 -11.01 -1.19
N THR A 55 12.86 -11.34 -0.76
CA THR A 55 13.77 -10.40 -0.08
C THR A 55 14.75 -9.71 -1.03
N GLY A 56 14.74 -10.09 -2.32
CA GLY A 56 15.81 -9.74 -3.26
C GLY A 56 17.06 -10.56 -2.93
N ASN A 57 17.64 -11.24 -3.93
CA ASN A 57 18.96 -11.83 -3.74
C ASN A 57 19.93 -10.67 -3.50
N ILE A 58 20.63 -10.70 -2.36
CA ILE A 58 21.80 -9.86 -2.10
C ILE A 58 23.00 -10.50 -2.80
#